data_AF-A0A7Z7CE89-F1
#
_entry.id   AF-A0A7Z7CE89-F1
#
_cell.length_a   1.000
_cell.length_b   1.000
_cell.length_c   1.000
_cell.angle_alpha   90.00
_cell.angle_beta   90.00
_cell.angle_gamma   90.00
#
_symmetry.space_group_name_H-M   'P 1'
#
loop_
_entity.id
_entity.type
_entity.pdbx_description
1 polymer ?
#
loop_
_entity_poly.entity_id
_entity_poly.type
_entity_poly.pdbx_seq_one_letter_code
_entity_poly.pdbx_strand_id
1 'polypeptide(L)' 'MTMKKAIYFLSLTIGIVFIALGVIPAIFAYPYSDEPNSGPASFWELILIISYEQWILFLIVGLILSLFPALKLRKT' A
#
# COMPACT_ATOMS: atom_id res chain seq x y z
N MET A 1 5.27 16.49 -20.34
CA MET A 1 5.49 15.09 -19.89
C MET A 1 4.94 14.16 -20.96
N THR A 2 5.72 13.23 -21.50
CA THR A 2 5.19 12.27 -22.50
C THR A 2 4.24 11.30 -21.81
N MET A 3 3.17 10.86 -22.48
CA MET A 3 2.14 9.97 -21.91
C MET A 3 2.73 8.73 -21.22
N LYS A 4 3.81 8.16 -21.77
CA LYS A 4 4.56 7.04 -21.20
C LYS A 4 5.20 7.38 -19.84
N LYS A 5 5.79 8.57 -19.71
CA LYS A 5 6.36 9.02 -18.43
C LYS A 5 5.26 9.22 -17.39
N ALA A 6 4.12 9.79 -17.77
CA ALA A 6 2.98 9.96 -16.86
C ALA A 6 2.50 8.62 -16.27
N ILE A 7 2.38 7.58 -17.11
CA ILE A 7 2.01 6.23 -16.68
C ILE A 7 3.03 5.66 -15.68
N TYR A 8 4.34 5.83 -15.94
CA TYR A 8 5.37 5.35 -15.02
C TYR A 8 5.34 6.06 -13.67
N PHE A 9 5.11 7.38 -13.65
CA PHE A 9 4.97 8.13 -12.41
C PHE A 9 3.69 7.75 -11.65
N LEU A 10 2.57 7.50 -12.35
CA LEU A 10 1.34 7.02 -11.74
C LEU A 10 1.56 5.63 -11.10
N SER A 11 2.16 4.70 -11.84
CA SER A 11 2.51 3.36 -11.34
C SER A 11 3.41 3.44 -10.11
N LEU A 12 4.44 4.29 -10.14
CA LEU A 12 5.35 4.50 -9.00
C LEU A 12 4.58 5.03 -7.78
N THR A 13 3.69 6.01 -7.98
CA THR A 13 2.89 6.60 -6.90
C THR A 13 2.00 5.55 -6.25
N ILE A 14 1.29 4.74 -7.06
CA ILE A 14 0.45 3.65 -6.55
C ILE A 14 1.31 2.62 -5.82
N GLY A 15 2.48 2.27 -6.37
CA GLY A 15 3.41 1.33 -5.75
C GLY A 15 3.87 1.78 -4.36
N ILE A 16 4.21 3.06 -4.20
CA ILE A 16 4.60 3.66 -2.91
C ILE A 16 3.45 3.58 -1.90
N VAL A 17 2.21 3.88 -2.33
CA VAL A 17 1.03 3.79 -1.45
C VAL A 17 0.81 2.36 -0.96
N PHE A 18 0.94 1.37 -1.85
CA PHE A 18 0.80 -0.04 -1.49
C PHE A 18 1.90 -0.49 -0.53
N ILE A 19 3.16 -0.06 -0.74
CA ILE A 19 4.23 -0.34 0.21
C ILE A 19 3.93 0.29 1.57
N ALA A 20 3.47 1.54 1.60
CA ALA A 20 3.12 2.21 2.84
C ALA A 20 2.03 1.44 3.61
N LEU A 21 0.96 1.00 2.93
CA LEU A 21 -0.08 0.17 3.53
C LEU A 21 0.45 -1.19 4.01
N GLY A 22 1.32 -1.84 3.25
CA GLY A 22 1.92 -3.13 3.63
C GLY A 22 2.87 -3.05 4.83
N VAL A 23 3.44 -1.87 5.10
CA VAL A 23 4.32 -1.64 6.26
C VAL A 23 3.55 -1.27 7.53
N ILE A 24 2.31 -0.78 7.42
CA ILE A 24 1.49 -0.35 8.56
C ILE A 24 1.47 -1.38 9.73
N PRO A 25 1.24 -2.69 9.49
CA PRO A 25 1.18 -3.69 10.56
C PRO A 25 2.49 -3.90 11.34
N ALA A 26 3.63 -3.45 10.80
CA ALA A 26 4.91 -3.49 11.49
C ALA A 26 5.13 -2.32 12.45
N ILE A 27 4.30 -1.26 12.36
CA ILE A 27 4.44 -0.02 13.12
C ILE A 27 3.30 0.15 14.12
N PHE A 28 2.08 -0.18 13.71
CA PHE A 28 0.86 0.01 14.51
C PHE A 28 0.32 -1.32 14.98
N ALA A 29 -0.24 -1.36 16.18
CA ALA A 29 -0.91 -2.55 16.71
C ALA A 29 -2.26 -2.78 16.03
N TYR A 30 -2.70 -4.04 16.01
CA TYR A 30 -4.02 -4.41 15.49
C TYR A 30 -5.13 -3.78 16.36
N PRO A 31 -6.12 -3.10 15.76
CA PRO A 31 -7.23 -2.47 16.50
C PRO A 31 -8.25 -3.54 16.91
N TYR A 32 -7.87 -4.38 17.87
CA TYR A 32 -8.74 -5.40 18.44
C TYR A 32 -9.73 -4.79 19.44
N SER A 33 -11.00 -5.20 19.40
CA SER A 33 -11.98 -4.93 20.45
C SER A 33 -12.81 -6.18 20.76
N ASP A 34 -13.07 -6.42 22.05
CA ASP A 34 -13.86 -7.56 22.55
C ASP A 34 -15.38 -7.30 22.57
N GLU A 35 -15.84 -6.25 21.88
CA GLU A 35 -17.24 -5.82 21.93
C GLU A 35 -18.14 -6.62 20.96
N PRO A 36 -19.44 -6.78 21.24
CA PRO A 36 -20.37 -7.53 20.38
C PRO A 36 -20.50 -6.97 18.95
N ASN A 37 -20.10 -5.71 18.73
CA ASN A 37 -20.03 -5.04 17.42
C ASN A 37 -18.59 -4.57 17.13
N SER A 38 -17.64 -5.50 17.16
CA SER A 38 -16.19 -5.29 16.98
C SER A 38 -15.78 -5.10 15.51
N GLY A 39 -16.58 -4.34 14.75
CA GLY A 39 -16.16 -3.81 13.45
C GLY A 39 -15.26 -2.58 13.60
N PRO A 40 -14.66 -2.08 12.52
CA PRO A 40 -13.89 -0.85 12.56
C PRO A 40 -14.78 0.33 12.97
N ALA A 41 -14.44 1.00 14.06
CA ALA A 41 -15.15 2.18 14.55
C ALA A 41 -14.81 3.44 13.73
N SER A 42 -13.70 3.40 12.98
CA SER A 42 -13.25 4.51 12.14
C SER A 42 -12.63 4.03 10.83
N PHE A 43 -12.52 4.96 9.87
CA PHE A 43 -11.82 4.69 8.60
C PHE A 43 -10.34 4.32 8.81
N TRP A 44 -9.70 4.84 9.86
CA TRP A 44 -8.33 4.49 10.21
C TRP A 44 -8.21 3.03 10.68
N GLU A 45 -9.13 2.58 11.53
CA GLU A 45 -9.18 1.17 11.97
C GLU A 45 -9.47 0.24 10.80
N LEU A 46 -10.33 0.64 9.86
CA LEU A 46 -10.55 -0.12 8.64
C LEU A 46 -9.26 -0.28 7.83
N ILE A 47 -8.48 0.79 7.64
CA ILE A 47 -7.17 0.73 6.98
C ILE A 47 -6.24 -0.23 7.71
N LEU A 48 -6.18 -0.15 9.04
CA LEU A 48 -5.35 -1.03 9.87
C LEU A 48 -5.74 -2.51 9.67
N ILE A 49 -7.03 -2.84 9.82
CA ILE A 49 -7.53 -4.21 9.67
C ILE A 49 -7.20 -4.76 8.27
N ILE A 50 -7.52 -4.01 7.21
CA ILE A 50 -7.23 -4.43 5.83
C ILE A 50 -5.71 -4.59 5.63
N SER A 51 -4.91 -3.67 6.18
CA SER A 51 -3.45 -3.76 6.12
C SER A 51 -2.95 -5.02 6.77
N TYR A 52 -3.48 -5.39 7.94
CA TYR A 52 -3.10 -6.63 8.63
C TYR A 52 -3.49 -7.89 7.88
N GLU A 53 -4.66 -7.92 7.23
CA GLU A 53 -5.09 -9.09 6.45
C GLU A 53 -4.29 -9.28 5.15
N GLN A 54 -3.88 -8.18 4.52
CA GLN A 54 -3.35 -8.19 3.15
C GLN A 54 -1.92 -7.66 3.03
N TRP A 55 -1.19 -7.48 4.14
CA TRP A 55 0.12 -6.81 4.16
C TRP A 55 1.13 -7.37 3.15
N ILE A 56 1.24 -8.70 3.05
CA ILE A 56 2.15 -9.38 2.12
C ILE A 56 1.80 -9.03 0.67
N LEU A 57 0.51 -9.06 0.33
CA LEU A 57 0.04 -8.73 -1.02
C LEU A 57 0.30 -7.27 -1.36
N PHE A 58 0.06 -6.36 -0.40
CA PHE A 58 0.37 -4.94 -0.58
C PHE A 58 1.86 -4.70 -0.81
N LEU A 59 2.75 -5.37 -0.08
CA LEU A 59 4.20 -5.27 -0.30
C LEU A 59 4.61 -5.83 -1.67
N ILE A 60 4.13 -7.01 -2.07
CA ILE A 60 4.48 -7.62 -3.36
C ILE A 60 4.03 -6.73 -4.51
N VAL A 61 2.76 -6.34 -4.53
CA VAL A 61 2.19 -5.49 -5.59
C VAL A 61 2.89 -4.13 -5.60
N GLY A 62 3.09 -3.54 -4.43
CA GLY A 62 3.76 -2.24 -4.29
C GLY A 62 5.20 -2.26 -4.82
N LEU A 63 5.95 -3.33 -4.53
CA LEU A 63 7.31 -3.52 -5.06
C LEU A 63 7.32 -3.67 -6.58
N ILE A 64 6.42 -4.49 -7.15
CA ILE A 64 6.32 -4.69 -8.60
C ILE A 64 6.01 -3.36 -9.31
N LEU A 65 5.00 -2.64 -8.80
CA LEU A 65 4.57 -1.35 -9.35
C LEU A 65 5.62 -0.25 -9.22
N SER A 66 6.55 -0.38 -8.26
CA SER A 66 7.62 0.60 -8.04
C SER A 66 8.90 0.28 -8.83
N LEU A 67 9.34 -0.98 -8.82
CA LEU A 67 10.61 -1.41 -9.44
C LEU A 67 10.60 -1.28 -10.96
N PHE A 68 9.50 -1.68 -11.61
CA PHE A 68 9.40 -1.65 -13.07
C PHE A 68 9.54 -0.24 -13.66
N PRO A 69 8.74 0.78 -13.23
CA PRO A 69 8.91 2.14 -13.72
C PRO A 69 10.23 2.77 -13.28
N ALA A 70 10.74 2.48 -12.08
CA ALA A 70 12.03 3.01 -11.62
C ALA A 70 13.19 2.58 -12.55
N LEU A 71 13.22 1.31 -12.96
CA LEU A 71 14.23 0.79 -13.89
C LEU A 71 14.11 1.39 -15.29
N LYS A 72 12.90 1.69 -15.75
CA LYS A 72 12.66 2.32 -17.07
C LYS A 72 12.97 3.81 -17.06
N LEU A 73 12.56 4.54 -16.02
CA LEU A 73 12.84 5.96 -15.86
C LEU A 73 14.34 6.24 -15.72
N ARG A 74 15.11 5.36 -15.06
CA ARG A 74 16.57 5.51 -14.95
C ARG A 74 17.33 5.33 -16.28
N LYS A 75 16.77 4.55 -17.21
CA LYS A 75 17.39 4.28 -18.53
C LYS A 75 16.99 5.29 -19.62
N THR A 76 16.06 6.20 -19.33
CA THR A 76 15.55 7.20 -20.29
C THR A 76 16.16 8.55 -20.02
#